data_AF-A0A5J5SFD1-F1
#
_entry.id   AF-A0A5J5SFD1-F1
#
_cell.length_a   1.000
_cell.length_b   1.000
_cell.length_c   1.000
_cell.angle_alpha   90.00
_cell.angle_beta   90.00
_cell.angle_gamma   90.00
#
_symmetry.space_group_name_H-M   'P 1'
#
loop_
_entity.id
_entity.type
_entity.pdbx_description
1 polymer ?
#
loop_
_entity_poly.entity_id
_entity_poly.type
_entity_poly.pdbx_seq_one_letter_code
_entity_poly.pdbx_strand_id
1 'polypeptide(L)' 'GIQIKILFPFCLKPWHRFKLQPSHKDPMKKKKGQKNDFCFLTVWGMETELPFSSPRKRRSFFEPIFKELKS' A
#
# COMPACT_ATOMS: atom_id res chain seq x y z
N GLY A 1 7.53 10.70 -18.87
CA GLY A 1 7.38 9.58 -17.91
C GLY A 1 6.08 9.75 -17.15
N ILE A 2 5.45 8.65 -16.74
CA ILE A 2 4.18 8.68 -15.98
C ILE A 2 4.51 8.78 -14.49
N GLN A 3 3.77 9.61 -13.75
CA GLN A 3 3.86 9.70 -12.29
C GLN A 3 2.46 9.59 -11.69
N ILE A 4 2.35 8.84 -10.60
CA ILE A 4 1.10 8.65 -9.89
C ILE A 4 1.26 9.27 -8.50
N LYS A 5 0.51 10.35 -8.24
CA LYS A 5 0.47 11.03 -6.94
C LYS A 5 -0.77 10.59 -6.17
N ILE A 6 -0.58 10.19 -4.92
CA ILE A 6 -1.62 9.78 -4.00
C ILE A 6 -1.70 10.84 -2.91
N LEU A 7 -2.83 11.55 -2.81
CA LEU A 7 -3.03 12.55 -1.76
C LEU A 7 -3.25 11.87 -0.40
N PHE A 8 -4.14 10.89 -0.32
CA PHE A 8 -4.39 10.16 0.92
C PHE A 8 -3.96 8.71 0.76
N PRO A 9 -2.78 8.31 1.28
CA PRO A 9 -2.30 6.96 1.00
C PRO A 9 -3.17 5.93 1.70
N PHE A 10 -3.60 4.91 0.97
CA PHE A 10 -4.47 3.85 1.43
C PHE A 10 -3.87 2.49 1.09
N CYS A 11 -4.24 1.45 1.84
CA CYS A 11 -3.87 0.08 1.51
C CYS A 11 -5.05 -0.61 0.84
N LEU A 12 -4.83 -1.21 -0.33
CA LEU A 12 -5.83 -2.08 -0.95
C LEU A 12 -6.24 -3.19 0.01
N LYS A 13 -7.56 -3.37 0.14
CA LYS A 13 -8.15 -4.58 0.74
C LYS A 13 -8.35 -5.59 -0.39
N PRO A 14 -8.06 -6.89 -0.16
CA PRO A 14 -8.40 -7.93 -1.13
C PRO A 14 -9.88 -7.85 -1.52
N TRP A 15 -10.20 -8.02 -2.81
CA TRP A 15 -11.55 -7.88 -3.34
C TRP A 15 -12.46 -9.01 -2.87
N HIS A 16 -12.00 -10.27 -3.00
CA HIS A 16 -12.69 -11.41 -2.44
C HIS A 16 -12.32 -11.61 -0.96
N ARG A 17 -13.25 -11.30 -0.06
CA ARG A 17 -13.13 -11.71 1.35
C ARG A 17 -13.28 -13.24 1.41
N PHE A 18 -12.17 -13.97 1.35
CA PHE A 18 -12.12 -15.18 2.17
C PHE A 18 -12.52 -14.75 3.58
N LYS A 19 -13.59 -15.33 4.13
CA LYS A 19 -14.09 -15.08 5.49
C LYS A 19 -13.08 -15.58 6.54
N LEU A 20 -11.82 -15.17 6.45
CA LEU A 20 -10.91 -15.21 7.57
C LEU A 20 -11.41 -14.12 8.51
N GLN A 21 -12.16 -14.58 9.52
CA GLN A 21 -12.58 -13.79 10.67
C GLN A 21 -11.44 -12.83 11.03
N PRO A 22 -11.68 -11.50 11.11
CA PRO A 22 -10.65 -10.56 11.47
C PRO A 22 -10.17 -10.95 12.87
N SER A 23 -9.05 -11.67 12.96
CA SER A 23 -8.33 -11.83 14.21
C SER A 23 -8.17 -10.41 14.73
N HIS A 24 -8.56 -10.18 15.99
CA HIS A 24 -8.57 -8.92 16.72
C HIS A 24 -7.18 -8.26 16.84
N LYS A 25 -6.31 -8.41 15.84
CA LYS A 25 -5.07 -7.66 15.64
C LYS A 25 -5.42 -6.28 15.11
N ASP A 26 -5.83 -5.47 16.07
CA ASP A 26 -5.66 -4.03 16.16
C ASP A 26 -5.42 -3.31 14.81
N PRO A 27 -6.46 -2.72 14.20
CA PRO A 27 -6.33 -1.96 12.96
C PRO A 27 -5.37 -0.76 13.08
N MET A 28 -4.94 -0.38 14.30
CA MET A 28 -4.02 0.74 14.54
C MET A 28 -2.55 0.43 14.25
N LYS A 29 -2.09 -0.83 14.15
CA LYS A 29 -0.65 -1.09 13.87
C LYS A 29 -0.19 -0.73 12.44
N LYS A 30 -1.11 -0.50 11.50
CA LYS A 30 -0.77 0.02 10.15
C LYS A 30 -0.66 1.55 10.05
N LYS A 31 -0.94 2.30 11.12
CA LYS A 31 -0.80 3.78 11.17
C LYS A 31 0.62 4.27 11.49
N LYS A 32 1.65 3.42 11.52
CA LYS A 32 3.01 3.85 11.92
C LYS A 32 3.83 4.55 10.81
N GLY A 33 3.24 5.35 9.92
CA GLY A 33 4.11 6.10 9.02
C GLY A 33 3.57 7.24 8.18
N GLN A 34 2.28 7.56 8.16
CA GLN A 34 1.83 8.72 7.38
C GLN A 34 2.04 9.99 8.18
N LYS A 35 3.25 10.56 8.05
CA LYS A 35 3.54 11.94 8.41
C LYS A 35 3.27 12.92 7.25
N ASN A 36 2.84 12.44 6.08
CA ASN A 36 2.73 13.27 4.88
C ASN A 36 1.35 13.16 4.27
N ASP A 37 0.81 14.32 3.87
CA ASP A 37 -0.48 14.49 3.18
C ASP A 37 -0.44 14.08 1.70
N PHE A 38 0.65 13.47 1.24
CA PHE A 38 0.76 12.87 -0.09
C PHE A 38 1.97 11.93 -0.21
N CYS A 39 1.94 11.05 -1.20
CA CYS A 39 3.08 10.28 -1.67
C CYS A 39 2.97 10.01 -3.18
N PHE A 40 4.01 9.42 -3.77
CA PHE A 40 4.05 8.95 -5.14
C PHE A 40 4.19 7.42 -5.19
N LEU A 41 3.71 6.80 -6.25
CA LEU A 41 3.83 5.37 -6.49
C LEU A 41 5.00 5.09 -7.46
N THR A 42 5.89 4.19 -7.08
CA THR A 42 6.92 3.65 -7.98
C THR A 42 6.33 2.61 -8.93
N VAL A 43 7.06 2.28 -9.99
CA VAL A 43 6.66 1.25 -10.97
C VAL A 43 6.41 -0.12 -10.32
N TRP A 44 7.09 -0.41 -9.20
CA TRP A 44 6.93 -1.63 -8.41
C TRP A 44 5.74 -1.61 -7.43
N GLY A 45 4.94 -0.53 -7.46
CA GLY A 45 3.83 -0.34 -6.54
C GLY A 45 4.26 0.04 -5.12
N MET A 46 5.44 0.62 -4.93
CA MET A 46 5.92 1.05 -3.62
C MET A 46 5.74 2.56 -3.44
N GLU A 47 5.48 3.00 -2.21
CA GLU A 47 5.33 4.42 -1.90
C GLU A 47 6.68 5.12 -1.79
N THR A 48 6.79 6.33 -2.36
CA THR A 48 7.94 7.22 -2.20
C THR A 48 7.49 8.67 -1.99
N GLU A 49 8.31 9.50 -1.36
CA GLU A 49 7.98 10.92 -1.12
C GLU A 49 8.26 11.82 -2.31
N LEU A 50 9.25 11.43 -3.11
CA LEU A 50 9.72 12.18 -4.26
C LEU A 50 9.69 11.28 -5.49
N PRO A 51 9.31 11.81 -6.66
CA PRO A 51 9.35 11.03 -7.88
C PRO A 51 10.77 10.49 -8.13
N PHE A 52 10.88 9.25 -8.59
CA PHE A 52 12.15 8.56 -8.87
C PHE A 52 13.09 8.36 -7.67
N SER A 53 12.63 8.66 -6.45
CA SER A 53 13.40 8.36 -5.24
C SER A 53 13.29 6.89 -4.85
N SER A 54 14.14 6.47 -3.91
CA SER A 54 14.08 5.13 -3.35
C SER A 54 12.72 4.90 -2.67
N PRO A 55 12.15 3.69 -2.81
CA PRO A 55 10.90 3.37 -2.17
C PRO A 55 11.08 3.30 -0.65
N ARG A 56 10.08 3.77 0.10
CA ARG A 56 10.06 3.62 1.55
C ARG A 56 9.97 2.13 1.91
N LYS A 57 10.58 1.72 3.04
CA LYS A 57 10.44 0.37 3.62
C LYS A 57 9.01 0.14 4.12
N ARG A 58 8.09 -0.08 3.18
CA ARG A 58 6.68 -0.42 3.38
C ARG A 58 6.29 -1.56 2.46
N ARG A 59 5.17 -2.19 2.77
CA ARG A 59 4.56 -3.23 1.91
C ARG A 59 4.13 -2.62 0.59
N SER A 60 4.23 -3.39 -0.49
CA SER A 60 3.81 -2.93 -1.82
C SER A 60 2.29 -2.75 -1.86
N PHE A 61 1.85 -1.70 -2.55
CA PHE A 61 0.45 -1.42 -2.84
C PHE A 61 -0.21 -2.58 -3.61
N PHE A 62 0.52 -3.23 -4.51
CA PHE A 62 0.04 -4.35 -5.32
C PHE A 62 0.20 -5.72 -4.65
N GLU A 63 0.80 -5.79 -3.46
CA GLU A 63 0.97 -7.06 -2.74
C GLU A 63 -0.34 -7.85 -2.56
N PRO A 64 -1.50 -7.23 -2.27
CA PRO A 64 -2.78 -7.93 -2.22
C PRO A 64 -3.20 -8.50 -3.59
N ILE A 65 -2.98 -7.76 -4.68
CA ILE A 65 -3.35 -8.17 -6.04
C ILE A 65 -2.49 -9.36 -6.48
N PHE A 66 -1.18 -9.30 -6.27
CA PHE A 66 -0.29 -10.41 -6.63
C PHE A 66 -0.60 -11.70 -5.87
N LYS A 67 -1.07 -11.59 -4.61
CA LYS A 67 -1.53 -12.76 -3.85
C LYS A 67 -2.80 -13.36 -4.45
N GLU A 68 -3.70 -12.52 -4.93
CA GLU A 68 -4.94 -12.96 -5.59
C GLU A 68 -4.66 -13.57 -6.97
N LEU A 69 -3.74 -13.01 -7.76
CA LEU A 69 -3.36 -13.54 -9.09
C LEU A 69 -2.51 -14.82 -9.04
N LYS A 70 -1.80 -15.07 -7.94
CA LYS A 70 -1.06 -16.33 -7.74
C LYS A 70 -1.99 -17.48 -7.30
N SER A 71 -3.27 -17.19 -7.04
CA SER A 71 -4.28 -18.15 -6.61
C SER A 71 -4.62 -19.18 -7.68
#